data_AF-A0A7D9HRZ2-F1
#
_entry.id   AF-A0A7D9HRZ2-F1
#
_cell.length_a   1.000
_cell.length_b   1.000
_cell.length_c   1.000
_cell.angle_alpha   90.00
_cell.angle_beta   90.00
_cell.angle_gamma   90.00
#
_symmetry.space_group_name_H-M   'P 1'
#
loop_
_entity.id
_entity.type
_entity.pdbx_description
1 polymer ?
#
loop_
_entity_poly.entity_id
_entity_poly.type
_entity_poly.pdbx_seq_one_letter_code
_entity_poly.pdbx_strand_id
1 'polypeptide(L)'
;MKLLGAKLDVDDLDPSFVHPADSNQKIHVVLDVCHMLKLVRNTLATQKIITDGNFGNIRWELIEELHKIQDEEGLRLGNRLRGAHIQWAKQKMKVNFAAQTISESVADAIEFCDLVLEIPALHDSAPTVKFIRIFDHLFDIFNSRNPYGKHYKSPLRESNKQAWQPFLTEAMQYISTLTDSCGTPMVKTKQKTGFLGFLVAIKRIECLFNKLVRNTNVSMTYLLTYKQSQDHLELFFAAIRLSGGWNKNPTATQFMAAYKRLLLRHEVSASGNCTALDATNILHAVKDTTIINHVNADIDVSDITTIRRYDLNVRLEPQQTDHDYVDAPNFNYLSSYKEAAVGYIAGYVVRMVKRSVTCESCIDALVEKDPNNTKFNSLVRQKNHGGLIEASASVYQICDCLSNFISGLGRSCQEKCIFISP
;
A
#
# COMPACT_ATOMS: atom_id res chain seq x y z
N MET A 1 21.21 14.40 -13.25
CA MET A 1 21.17 13.08 -13.95
C MET A 1 21.67 13.21 -15.38
N LYS A 2 21.05 14.03 -16.25
CA LYS A 2 21.57 14.24 -17.63
C LYS A 2 23.03 14.73 -17.66
N LEU A 3 23.40 15.66 -16.77
CA LEU A 3 24.80 16.11 -16.62
C LEU A 3 25.79 15.01 -16.20
N LEU A 4 25.31 13.92 -15.59
CA LEU A 4 26.14 12.77 -15.22
C LEU A 4 26.24 11.75 -16.35
N GLY A 5 25.50 11.93 -17.46
CA GLY A 5 25.46 11.02 -18.60
C GLY A 5 24.24 10.08 -18.64
N ALA A 6 23.37 10.11 -17.64
CA ALA A 6 22.16 9.28 -17.63
C ALA A 6 21.09 9.83 -18.60
N LYS A 7 20.58 8.95 -19.46
CA LYS A 7 19.55 9.28 -20.45
C LYS A 7 18.18 8.88 -19.92
N LEU A 8 17.33 9.87 -19.71
CA LEU A 8 15.98 9.70 -19.17
C LEU A 8 14.90 10.05 -20.20
N ASP A 9 15.28 10.08 -21.47
CA ASP A 9 14.35 10.32 -22.56
C ASP A 9 13.73 8.97 -22.95
N VAL A 10 12.42 8.93 -23.21
CA VAL A 10 11.65 7.68 -23.37
C VAL A 10 12.17 6.85 -24.55
N ASP A 11 12.55 7.52 -25.63
CA ASP A 11 12.99 6.89 -26.88
C ASP A 11 14.42 6.29 -26.78
N ASP A 12 15.23 6.74 -25.81
CA ASP A 12 16.61 6.28 -25.58
C ASP A 12 16.88 6.19 -24.06
N LEU A 13 16.10 5.34 -23.39
CA LEU A 13 16.08 5.23 -21.94
C LEU A 13 17.25 4.37 -21.42
N ASP A 14 18.34 5.02 -21.03
CA ASP A 14 19.45 4.42 -20.26
C ASP A 14 19.60 5.14 -18.90
N PRO A 15 18.94 4.65 -17.84
CA PRO A 15 19.00 5.25 -16.52
C PRO A 15 20.29 4.86 -15.77
N SER A 16 21.43 4.94 -16.46
CA SER A 16 22.74 4.65 -15.87
C SER A 16 23.82 5.60 -16.38
N PHE A 17 24.91 5.69 -15.63
CA PHE A 17 26.12 6.39 -16.04
C PHE A 17 27.36 5.69 -15.48
N VAL A 18 28.52 6.01 -16.04
CA VAL A 18 29.79 5.37 -15.66
C VAL A 18 30.27 5.91 -14.32
N HIS A 19 30.81 5.04 -13.47
CA HIS A 19 31.38 5.42 -12.19
C HIS A 19 32.61 6.31 -12.39
N PRO A 20 32.72 7.47 -11.72
CA PRO A 20 33.79 8.44 -12.00
C PRO A 20 35.20 7.93 -11.69
N ALA A 21 35.33 6.92 -10.82
CA ALA A 21 36.62 6.29 -10.49
C ALA A 21 36.85 4.92 -11.14
N ASP A 22 35.84 4.32 -11.79
CA ASP A 22 35.97 2.99 -12.41
C ASP A 22 35.11 2.90 -13.66
N SER A 23 35.75 2.92 -14.83
CA SER A 23 35.05 2.87 -16.12
C SER A 23 34.29 1.56 -16.36
N ASN A 24 34.62 0.50 -15.62
CA ASN A 24 33.97 -0.81 -15.75
C ASN A 24 32.69 -0.91 -14.91
N GLN A 25 32.42 0.07 -14.04
CA GLN A 25 31.23 0.10 -13.21
C GLN A 25 30.21 1.11 -13.72
N LYS A 26 28.97 0.64 -13.86
CA LYS A 26 27.79 1.49 -14.07
C LYS A 26 27.07 1.76 -12.76
N ILE A 27 26.74 3.02 -12.54
CA ILE A 27 25.84 3.51 -11.50
C ILE A 27 24.44 3.62 -12.10
N HIS A 28 23.48 2.93 -11.50
CA HIS A 28 22.09 2.96 -11.94
C HIS A 28 21.29 3.99 -11.13
N VAL A 29 20.54 4.85 -11.83
CA VAL A 29 19.70 5.88 -11.22
C VAL A 29 18.46 5.24 -10.59
N VAL A 30 18.20 5.58 -9.33
CA VAL A 30 16.98 5.18 -8.62
C VAL A 30 16.10 6.41 -8.46
N LEU A 31 14.84 6.29 -8.91
CA LEU A 31 13.78 7.23 -8.60
C LEU A 31 12.84 6.57 -7.58
N ASP A 32 12.42 7.34 -6.59
CA ASP A 32 11.56 6.82 -5.53
C ASP A 32 10.14 6.54 -6.05
N VAL A 33 9.77 5.26 -6.06
CA VAL A 33 8.49 4.78 -6.58
C VAL A 33 7.32 5.21 -5.68
N CYS A 34 7.53 5.37 -4.37
CA CYS A 34 6.54 5.97 -3.46
C CYS A 34 6.11 7.35 -3.95
N HIS A 35 7.09 8.15 -4.35
CA HIS A 35 6.85 9.47 -4.92
C HIS A 35 6.27 9.39 -6.34
N MET A 36 6.68 8.43 -7.17
CA MET A 36 6.13 8.27 -8.51
C MET A 36 4.64 7.91 -8.47
N LEU A 37 4.23 6.98 -7.61
CA LEU A 37 2.82 6.61 -7.44
C LEU A 37 1.97 7.81 -6.98
N LYS A 38 2.50 8.60 -6.04
CA LYS A 38 1.88 9.86 -5.60
C LYS A 38 1.68 10.83 -6.75
N LEU A 39 2.64 10.96 -7.66
CA LEU A 39 2.52 11.80 -8.85
C LEU A 39 1.47 11.25 -9.82
N VAL A 40 1.48 9.94 -10.09
CA VAL A 40 0.47 9.27 -10.94
C VAL A 40 -0.94 9.51 -10.41
N ARG A 41 -1.17 9.31 -9.11
CA ARG A 41 -2.45 9.63 -8.45
C ARG A 41 -2.85 11.08 -8.64
N ASN A 42 -1.93 12.00 -8.35
CA ASN A 42 -2.21 13.43 -8.48
C ASN A 42 -2.56 13.80 -9.93
N THR A 43 -1.90 13.19 -10.92
CA THR A 43 -2.17 13.45 -12.33
C THR A 43 -3.54 12.93 -12.75
N LEU A 44 -3.88 11.68 -12.42
CA LEU A 44 -5.22 11.15 -12.69
C LEU A 44 -6.31 12.01 -12.05
N ALA A 45 -6.13 12.39 -10.78
CA ALA A 45 -7.09 13.21 -10.06
C ALA A 45 -7.21 14.65 -10.58
N THR A 46 -6.13 15.21 -11.15
CA THR A 46 -6.12 16.56 -11.74
C THR A 46 -6.71 16.57 -13.15
N GLN A 47 -6.30 15.62 -14.00
CA GLN A 47 -6.77 15.54 -15.38
C GLN A 47 -8.18 14.95 -15.50
N LYS A 48 -8.64 14.24 -14.47
CA LYS A 48 -9.91 13.51 -14.38
C LYS A 48 -10.04 12.34 -15.36
N ILE A 49 -9.51 12.48 -16.57
CA ILE A 49 -9.50 11.46 -17.62
C ILE A 49 -8.08 11.31 -18.17
N ILE A 50 -7.62 10.07 -18.25
CA ILE A 50 -6.45 9.64 -19.03
C ILE A 50 -6.97 8.61 -20.04
N THR A 51 -6.38 8.54 -21.23
CA THR A 51 -6.81 7.60 -22.27
C THR A 51 -5.74 6.53 -22.48
N ASP A 52 -6.15 5.26 -22.50
CA ASP A 52 -5.25 4.14 -22.79
C ASP A 52 -5.03 3.94 -24.30
N GLY A 53 -4.12 3.03 -24.67
CA GLY A 53 -3.80 2.73 -26.07
C GLY A 53 -4.96 2.18 -26.91
N ASN A 54 -6.06 1.75 -26.27
CA ASN A 54 -7.26 1.24 -26.92
C ASN A 54 -8.39 2.28 -26.94
N PHE A 55 -8.08 3.56 -26.69
CA PHE A 55 -9.05 4.65 -26.56
C PHE A 55 -10.03 4.49 -25.39
N GLY A 56 -9.69 3.66 -24.39
CA GLY A 56 -10.44 3.50 -23.16
C GLY A 56 -10.18 4.66 -22.19
N ASN A 57 -11.26 5.17 -21.59
CA ASN A 57 -11.17 6.29 -20.64
C ASN A 57 -10.91 5.78 -19.21
N ILE A 58 -9.76 6.16 -18.67
CA ILE A 58 -9.38 5.98 -17.26
C ILE A 58 -9.92 7.18 -16.49
N ARG A 59 -10.97 6.97 -15.70
CA ARG A 59 -11.74 8.04 -15.06
C ARG A 59 -11.51 8.07 -13.56
N TRP A 60 -11.07 9.21 -13.05
CA TRP A 60 -11.00 9.47 -11.61
C TRP A 60 -12.40 9.44 -10.96
N GLU A 61 -13.43 9.82 -11.70
CA GLU A 61 -14.83 9.83 -11.27
C GLU A 61 -15.29 8.47 -10.72
N LEU A 62 -14.83 7.34 -11.28
CA LEU A 62 -15.21 6.02 -10.77
C LEU A 62 -14.71 5.77 -9.35
N ILE A 63 -13.59 6.38 -8.96
CA ILE A 63 -13.07 6.31 -7.59
C ILE A 63 -13.92 7.20 -6.67
N GLU A 64 -14.37 8.36 -7.16
CA GLU A 64 -15.27 9.27 -6.43
C GLU A 64 -16.64 8.63 -6.21
N GLU A 65 -17.23 8.02 -7.24
CA GLU A 65 -18.52 7.32 -7.18
C GLU A 65 -18.44 6.06 -6.32
N LEU A 66 -17.37 5.26 -6.41
CA LEU A 66 -17.18 4.14 -5.48
C LEU A 66 -17.19 4.64 -4.03
N HIS A 67 -16.45 5.71 -3.72
CA HIS A 67 -16.44 6.24 -2.35
C HIS A 67 -17.83 6.69 -1.91
N LYS A 68 -18.58 7.37 -2.78
CA LYS A 68 -19.94 7.84 -2.49
C LYS A 68 -20.88 6.68 -2.19
N ILE A 69 -20.88 5.62 -3.01
CA ILE A 69 -21.68 4.41 -2.79
C ILE A 69 -21.30 3.77 -1.44
N GLN A 70 -20.00 3.67 -1.14
CA GLN A 70 -19.53 3.11 0.12
C GLN A 70 -20.00 3.92 1.35
N ASP A 71 -20.00 5.25 1.24
CA ASP A 71 -20.46 6.13 2.31
C ASP A 71 -22.00 6.08 2.47
N GLU A 72 -22.74 6.00 1.36
CA GLU A 72 -24.20 5.84 1.38
C GLU A 72 -24.63 4.49 1.96
N GLU A 73 -23.93 3.41 1.60
CA GLU A 73 -24.22 2.05 2.08
C GLU A 73 -23.69 1.79 3.50
N GLY A 74 -22.74 2.60 3.98
CA GLY A 74 -22.14 2.49 5.32
C GLY A 74 -21.16 1.31 5.49
N LEU A 75 -20.90 0.55 4.42
CA LEU A 75 -19.96 -0.57 4.40
C LEU A 75 -19.04 -0.46 3.18
N ARG A 76 -17.79 -0.89 3.33
CA ARG A 76 -16.80 -0.93 2.24
C ARG A 76 -16.64 -2.34 1.69
N LEU A 77 -16.41 -2.48 0.38
CA LEU A 77 -16.08 -3.77 -0.25
C LEU A 77 -14.61 -4.18 -0.01
N GLY A 78 -14.16 -4.16 1.23
CA GLY A 78 -12.83 -4.65 1.60
C GLY A 78 -11.66 -3.78 1.10
N ASN A 79 -11.87 -2.47 0.86
CA ASN A 79 -10.81 -1.49 0.58
C ASN A 79 -10.74 -0.41 1.67
N ARG A 80 -9.72 0.45 1.59
CA ARG A 80 -9.44 1.51 2.58
C ARG A 80 -9.83 2.91 2.09
N LEU A 81 -10.63 3.02 1.03
CA LEU A 81 -11.01 4.31 0.45
C LEU A 81 -11.90 5.09 1.42
N ARG A 82 -11.60 6.38 1.62
CA ARG A 82 -12.27 7.30 2.56
C ARG A 82 -12.32 8.71 1.97
N GLY A 83 -13.09 9.62 2.57
CA GLY A 83 -13.17 11.02 2.13
C GLY A 83 -11.83 11.74 2.08
N ALA A 84 -10.88 11.39 2.95
CA ALA A 84 -9.52 11.94 2.93
C ALA A 84 -8.72 11.56 1.66
N HIS A 85 -9.06 10.44 1.02
CA HIS A 85 -8.49 10.01 -0.26
C HIS A 85 -9.04 10.83 -1.43
N ILE A 86 -10.35 11.09 -1.42
CA ILE A 86 -11.02 11.90 -2.45
C ILE A 86 -10.66 13.38 -2.31
N GLN A 87 -10.51 13.88 -1.08
CA GLN A 87 -9.95 15.21 -0.80
C GLN A 87 -8.41 15.25 -0.96
N TRP A 88 -7.92 14.65 -2.04
CA TRP A 88 -6.51 14.42 -2.34
C TRP A 88 -5.68 15.70 -2.32
N ALA A 89 -6.26 16.86 -2.69
CA ALA A 89 -5.55 18.14 -2.74
C ALA A 89 -4.97 18.54 -1.37
N LYS A 90 -5.70 18.30 -0.27
CA LYS A 90 -5.25 18.54 1.10
C LYS A 90 -4.23 17.51 1.58
N GLN A 91 -4.15 16.36 0.90
CA GLN A 91 -3.34 15.19 1.25
C GLN A 91 -2.37 14.83 0.12
N LYS A 92 -1.95 15.84 -0.67
CA LYS A 92 -1.17 15.66 -1.89
C LYS A 92 0.16 14.96 -1.65
N MET A 93 0.74 15.17 -0.47
CA MET A 93 2.04 14.63 -0.05
C MET A 93 1.99 13.22 0.54
N LYS A 94 0.81 12.75 0.95
CA LYS A 94 0.65 11.47 1.64
C LYS A 94 0.71 10.29 0.68
N VAL A 95 1.84 9.58 0.69
CA VAL A 95 2.08 8.40 -0.16
C VAL A 95 1.14 7.26 0.20
N ASN A 96 0.87 7.03 1.49
CA ASN A 96 -0.05 5.98 1.93
C ASN A 96 -1.46 6.15 1.31
N PHE A 97 -1.97 7.38 1.21
CA PHE A 97 -3.25 7.64 0.55
C PHE A 97 -3.16 7.38 -0.95
N ALA A 98 -2.06 7.73 -1.62
CA ALA A 98 -1.89 7.40 -3.03
C ALA A 98 -1.91 5.88 -3.27
N ALA A 99 -1.19 5.11 -2.43
CA ALA A 99 -1.17 3.66 -2.50
C ALA A 99 -2.54 3.03 -2.19
N GLN A 100 -3.28 3.55 -1.22
CA GLN A 100 -4.62 3.05 -0.91
C GLN A 100 -5.64 3.38 -2.01
N THR A 101 -5.53 4.55 -2.65
CA THR A 101 -6.37 4.94 -3.78
C THR A 101 -6.11 4.11 -5.03
N ILE A 102 -4.84 3.88 -5.38
CA ILE A 102 -4.44 3.06 -6.53
C ILE A 102 -4.04 1.68 -6.01
N SER A 103 -5.03 0.92 -5.51
CA SER A 103 -4.82 -0.44 -5.00
C SER A 103 -5.70 -1.46 -5.73
N GLU A 104 -5.23 -2.70 -5.83
CA GLU A 104 -5.99 -3.83 -6.37
C GLU A 104 -7.35 -3.97 -5.67
N SER A 105 -7.40 -3.75 -4.35
CA SER A 105 -8.66 -3.80 -3.59
C SER A 105 -9.69 -2.74 -4.01
N VAL A 106 -9.27 -1.57 -4.50
CA VAL A 106 -10.15 -0.55 -5.09
C VAL A 106 -10.57 -0.98 -6.50
N ALA A 107 -9.64 -1.50 -7.30
CA ALA A 107 -9.94 -2.01 -8.64
C ALA A 107 -10.99 -3.12 -8.61
N ASP A 108 -10.85 -4.10 -7.71
CA ASP A 108 -11.81 -5.19 -7.53
C ASP A 108 -13.19 -4.68 -7.08
N ALA A 109 -13.22 -3.63 -6.23
CA ALA A 109 -14.48 -3.06 -5.78
C ALA A 109 -15.21 -2.34 -6.92
N ILE A 110 -14.49 -1.58 -7.75
CA ILE A 110 -15.06 -0.96 -8.95
C ILE A 110 -15.55 -2.04 -9.92
N GLU A 111 -14.72 -3.04 -10.21
CA GLU A 111 -15.06 -4.13 -11.14
C GLU A 111 -16.25 -4.96 -10.66
N PHE A 112 -16.34 -5.26 -9.36
CA PHE A 112 -17.49 -5.97 -8.78
C PHE A 112 -18.77 -5.14 -8.90
N CYS A 113 -18.70 -3.83 -8.60
CA CYS A 113 -19.85 -2.95 -8.73
C CYS A 113 -20.32 -2.80 -10.18
N ASP A 114 -19.41 -2.80 -11.15
CA ASP A 114 -19.72 -2.72 -12.58
C ASP A 114 -20.29 -4.06 -13.10
N LEU A 115 -19.55 -5.15 -12.94
CA LEU A 115 -19.84 -6.42 -13.62
C LEU A 115 -20.81 -7.34 -12.87
N VAL A 116 -20.90 -7.23 -11.54
CA VAL A 116 -21.72 -8.14 -10.71
C VAL A 116 -22.94 -7.43 -10.15
N LEU A 117 -22.78 -6.20 -9.65
CA LEU A 117 -23.89 -5.41 -9.12
C LEU A 117 -24.57 -4.55 -10.20
N GLU A 118 -23.96 -4.41 -11.38
CA GLU A 118 -24.48 -3.65 -12.52
C GLU A 118 -24.86 -2.20 -12.13
N ILE A 119 -24.03 -1.54 -11.32
CA ILE A 119 -24.29 -0.17 -10.85
C ILE A 119 -24.01 0.81 -12.00
N PRO A 120 -25.01 1.58 -12.48
CA PRO A 120 -24.85 2.43 -13.66
C PRO A 120 -23.73 3.47 -13.57
N ALA A 121 -23.50 4.03 -12.38
CA ALA A 121 -22.45 5.03 -12.14
C ALA A 121 -21.02 4.48 -12.31
N LEU A 122 -20.86 3.16 -12.29
CA LEU A 122 -19.56 2.50 -12.35
C LEU A 122 -19.32 1.72 -13.65
N HIS A 123 -20.22 1.82 -14.64
CA HIS A 123 -20.05 1.15 -15.93
C HIS A 123 -18.83 1.59 -16.73
N ASP A 124 -18.40 0.76 -17.68
CA ASP A 124 -17.21 0.96 -18.50
C ASP A 124 -15.93 1.13 -17.64
N SER A 125 -15.84 0.37 -16.55
CA SER A 125 -14.73 0.50 -15.59
C SER A 125 -13.42 -0.13 -16.07
N ALA A 126 -13.46 -1.01 -17.07
CA ALA A 126 -12.33 -1.86 -17.48
C ALA A 126 -11.01 -1.10 -17.71
N PRO A 127 -10.96 0.07 -18.40
CA PRO A 127 -9.71 0.82 -18.56
C PRO A 127 -9.16 1.33 -17.22
N THR A 128 -10.05 1.78 -16.33
CA THR A 128 -9.67 2.30 -15.00
C THR A 128 -9.19 1.20 -14.08
N VAL A 129 -9.89 0.06 -14.07
CA VAL A 129 -9.50 -1.15 -13.31
C VAL A 129 -8.12 -1.64 -13.75
N LYS A 130 -7.89 -1.75 -15.07
CA LYS A 130 -6.59 -2.13 -15.63
C LYS A 130 -5.48 -1.16 -15.22
N PHE A 131 -5.73 0.14 -15.32
CA PHE A 131 -4.78 1.17 -14.90
C PHE A 131 -4.40 1.01 -13.43
N ILE A 132 -5.39 0.88 -12.53
CA ILE A 132 -5.15 0.76 -11.09
C ILE A 132 -4.32 -0.49 -10.79
N ARG A 133 -4.69 -1.65 -11.34
CA ARG A 133 -3.97 -2.92 -11.13
C ARG A 133 -2.53 -2.85 -11.61
N ILE A 134 -2.27 -2.28 -12.80
CA ILE A 134 -0.90 -2.17 -13.34
C ILE A 134 -0.02 -1.32 -12.40
N PHE A 135 -0.49 -0.17 -11.95
CA PHE A 135 0.29 0.69 -11.06
C PHE A 135 0.46 0.12 -9.65
N ASP A 136 -0.55 -0.58 -9.11
CA ASP A 136 -0.45 -1.25 -7.81
C ASP A 136 0.58 -2.40 -7.85
N HIS A 137 0.50 -3.27 -8.85
CA HIS A 137 1.44 -4.37 -9.03
C HIS A 137 2.88 -3.88 -9.27
N LEU A 138 3.06 -2.81 -10.07
CA LEU A 138 4.37 -2.16 -10.23
C LEU A 138 4.89 -1.61 -8.90
N PHE A 139 4.02 -0.94 -8.14
CA PHE A 139 4.39 -0.40 -6.84
C PHE A 139 4.82 -1.51 -5.88
N ASP A 140 4.07 -2.62 -5.83
CA ASP A 140 4.39 -3.78 -4.99
C ASP A 140 5.73 -4.44 -5.35
N ILE A 141 5.99 -4.65 -6.66
CA ILE A 141 7.28 -5.18 -7.13
C ILE A 141 8.42 -4.24 -6.71
N PHE A 142 8.23 -2.93 -6.82
CA PHE A 142 9.25 -1.93 -6.53
C PHE A 142 9.35 -1.53 -5.07
N ASN A 143 8.47 -2.06 -4.22
CA ASN A 143 8.42 -1.82 -2.78
C ASN A 143 8.41 -3.14 -1.99
N SER A 144 9.07 -4.18 -2.51
CA SER A 144 9.20 -5.48 -1.82
C SER A 144 10.16 -5.36 -0.63
N ARG A 145 9.65 -5.76 0.55
CA ARG A 145 10.31 -5.62 1.86
C ARG A 145 10.64 -6.95 2.52
N ASN A 146 9.75 -7.92 2.34
CA ASN A 146 9.79 -9.18 3.04
C ASN A 146 10.42 -10.27 2.14
N PRO A 147 11.49 -10.96 2.59
CA PRO A 147 12.06 -12.11 1.88
C PRO A 147 11.05 -13.24 1.58
N TYR A 148 9.98 -13.32 2.35
CA TYR A 148 8.87 -14.28 2.22
C TYR A 148 7.59 -13.63 1.65
N GLY A 149 7.71 -12.44 1.06
CA GLY A 149 6.62 -11.80 0.34
C GLY A 149 6.05 -12.71 -0.76
N LYS A 150 4.75 -12.62 -1.01
CA LYS A 150 4.03 -13.43 -2.00
C LYS A 150 3.62 -12.58 -3.19
N HIS A 151 3.38 -13.21 -4.33
CA HIS A 151 2.92 -12.57 -5.58
C HIS A 151 3.82 -11.37 -5.96
N TYR A 152 3.23 -10.21 -6.28
CA TYR A 152 3.94 -8.99 -6.65
C TYR A 152 4.79 -8.39 -5.53
N LYS A 153 4.51 -8.73 -4.25
CA LYS A 153 5.33 -8.32 -3.10
C LYS A 153 6.52 -9.24 -2.86
N SER A 154 6.66 -10.32 -3.62
CA SER A 154 7.78 -11.26 -3.47
C SER A 154 9.11 -10.61 -3.87
N PRO A 155 10.23 -11.00 -3.23
CA PRO A 155 11.53 -10.54 -3.66
C PRO A 155 11.85 -11.09 -5.06
N LEU A 156 12.61 -10.34 -5.84
CA LEU A 156 12.96 -10.78 -7.19
C LEU A 156 14.03 -11.87 -7.12
N ARG A 157 13.72 -13.05 -7.65
CA ARG A 157 14.56 -14.25 -7.69
C ARG A 157 14.65 -14.77 -9.13
N GLU A 158 15.63 -15.61 -9.43
CA GLU A 158 15.65 -16.29 -10.73
C GLU A 158 14.46 -17.26 -10.85
N SER A 159 14.02 -17.87 -9.74
CA SER A 159 12.92 -18.83 -9.71
C SER A 159 11.55 -18.23 -10.05
N ASN A 160 11.30 -16.95 -9.76
CA ASN A 160 10.03 -16.27 -10.05
C ASN A 160 10.12 -15.29 -11.23
N LYS A 161 11.25 -15.27 -11.95
CA LYS A 161 11.51 -14.38 -13.09
C LYS A 161 10.49 -14.49 -14.20
N GLN A 162 10.03 -15.70 -14.49
CA GLN A 162 9.01 -15.94 -15.50
C GLN A 162 7.66 -15.31 -15.14
N ALA A 163 7.43 -14.94 -13.88
CA ALA A 163 6.22 -14.22 -13.46
C ALA A 163 6.39 -12.70 -13.56
N TRP A 164 7.46 -12.13 -12.99
CA TRP A 164 7.58 -10.68 -12.92
C TRP A 164 8.12 -10.04 -14.21
N GLN A 165 9.01 -10.70 -14.95
CA GLN A 165 9.64 -10.08 -16.13
C GLN A 165 8.66 -9.82 -17.28
N PRO A 166 7.76 -10.77 -17.64
CA PRO A 166 6.73 -10.50 -18.64
C PRO A 166 5.80 -9.37 -18.21
N PHE A 167 5.40 -9.35 -16.94
CA PHE A 167 4.57 -8.28 -16.39
C PHE A 167 5.26 -6.91 -16.48
N LEU A 168 6.54 -6.80 -16.13
CA LEU A 168 7.28 -5.53 -16.27
C LEU A 168 7.34 -5.06 -17.72
N THR A 169 7.47 -6.00 -18.67
CA THR A 169 7.46 -5.68 -20.11
C THR A 169 6.10 -5.17 -20.56
N GLU A 170 5.01 -5.85 -20.16
CA GLU A 170 3.64 -5.43 -20.43
C GLU A 170 3.35 -4.05 -19.84
N ALA A 171 3.71 -3.84 -18.57
CA ALA A 171 3.49 -2.58 -17.89
C ALA A 171 4.28 -1.43 -18.54
N MET A 172 5.50 -1.69 -19.00
CA MET A 172 6.30 -0.72 -19.76
C MET A 172 5.60 -0.31 -21.07
N GLN A 173 5.10 -1.30 -21.82
CA GLN A 173 4.37 -1.04 -23.06
C GLN A 173 3.07 -0.26 -22.78
N TYR A 174 2.31 -0.68 -21.77
CA TYR A 174 1.07 -0.01 -21.38
C TYR A 174 1.29 1.46 -21.01
N ILE A 175 2.27 1.76 -20.14
CA ILE A 175 2.57 3.14 -19.72
C ILE A 175 2.92 4.03 -20.92
N SER A 176 3.65 3.49 -21.91
CA SER A 176 4.00 4.21 -23.13
C SER A 176 2.80 4.53 -24.04
N THR A 177 1.70 3.78 -23.92
CA THR A 177 0.45 4.03 -24.69
C THR A 177 -0.49 5.03 -24.04
N LEU A 178 -0.27 5.41 -22.77
CA LEU A 178 -1.13 6.35 -22.06
C LEU A 178 -1.02 7.76 -22.65
N THR A 179 -2.17 8.38 -22.88
CA THR A 179 -2.29 9.74 -23.41
C THR A 179 -3.20 10.61 -22.54
N ASP A 180 -3.03 11.92 -22.61
CA ASP A 180 -4.00 12.86 -22.05
C ASP A 180 -5.25 12.99 -22.94
N SER A 181 -6.23 13.78 -22.50
CA SER A 181 -7.47 14.05 -23.24
C SER A 181 -7.25 14.68 -24.63
N CYS A 182 -6.05 15.18 -24.92
CA CYS A 182 -5.69 15.78 -26.21
C CYS A 182 -4.89 14.79 -27.09
N GLY A 183 -4.70 13.55 -26.66
CA GLY A 183 -3.92 12.54 -27.38
C GLY A 183 -2.40 12.71 -27.24
N THR A 184 -1.92 13.57 -26.33
CA THR A 184 -0.48 13.72 -26.07
C THR A 184 -0.02 12.60 -25.15
N PRO A 185 1.05 11.84 -25.48
CA PRO A 185 1.58 10.80 -24.59
C PRO A 185 1.89 11.35 -23.21
N MET A 186 1.46 10.66 -22.15
CA MET A 186 1.59 11.11 -20.76
C MET A 186 3.04 11.42 -20.38
N VAL A 187 3.97 10.65 -20.94
CA VAL A 187 5.43 10.81 -20.78
C VAL A 187 6.02 12.06 -21.44
N LYS A 188 5.26 12.74 -22.31
CA LYS A 188 5.64 14.02 -22.95
C LYS A 188 4.94 15.24 -22.33
N THR A 189 3.92 15.03 -21.51
CA THR A 189 3.18 16.12 -20.84
C THR A 189 4.01 16.84 -19.78
N LYS A 190 3.49 17.96 -19.25
CA LYS A 190 4.07 18.65 -18.08
C LYS A 190 4.05 17.79 -16.81
N GLN A 191 3.15 16.79 -16.73
CA GLN A 191 2.99 15.91 -15.58
C GLN A 191 3.67 14.54 -15.76
N LYS A 192 4.60 14.44 -16.72
CA LYS A 192 5.28 13.19 -17.09
C LYS A 192 6.06 12.47 -16.00
N THR A 193 6.47 13.17 -14.94
CA THR A 193 7.46 12.68 -13.98
C THR A 193 7.08 11.35 -13.34
N GLY A 194 5.81 11.16 -12.95
CA GLY A 194 5.36 9.90 -12.36
C GLY A 194 5.50 8.71 -13.32
N PHE A 195 4.97 8.87 -14.54
CA PHE A 195 5.00 7.84 -15.60
C PHE A 195 6.44 7.51 -16.03
N LEU A 196 7.24 8.54 -16.33
CA LEU A 196 8.64 8.38 -16.68
C LEU A 196 9.43 7.70 -15.55
N GLY A 197 9.11 8.02 -14.30
CA GLY A 197 9.76 7.41 -13.15
C GLY A 197 9.53 5.91 -13.03
N PHE A 198 8.31 5.43 -13.35
CA PHE A 198 8.03 4.00 -13.44
C PHE A 198 8.78 3.33 -14.60
N LEU A 199 8.85 3.96 -15.78
CA LEU A 199 9.65 3.42 -16.91
C LEU A 199 11.13 3.29 -16.56
N VAL A 200 11.69 4.30 -15.90
CA VAL A 200 13.06 4.28 -15.37
C VAL A 200 13.24 3.15 -14.35
N ALA A 201 12.29 2.99 -13.42
CA ALA A 201 12.34 1.94 -12.40
C ALA A 201 12.33 0.53 -13.00
N ILE A 202 11.50 0.29 -14.03
CA ILE A 202 11.45 -0.97 -14.79
C ILE A 202 12.83 -1.29 -15.38
N LYS A 203 13.37 -0.41 -16.22
CA LYS A 203 14.67 -0.63 -16.88
C LYS A 203 15.82 -0.80 -15.88
N ARG A 204 15.81 -0.01 -14.81
CA ARG A 204 16.80 -0.11 -13.74
C ARG A 204 16.80 -1.49 -13.10
N ILE A 205 15.63 -2.00 -12.73
CA ILE A 205 15.53 -3.26 -12.00
C ILE A 205 15.94 -4.44 -12.86
N GLU A 206 15.59 -4.45 -14.14
CA GLU A 206 16.09 -5.48 -15.06
C GLU A 206 17.62 -5.51 -15.12
N CYS A 207 18.26 -4.34 -15.24
CA CYS A 207 19.71 -4.21 -15.25
C CYS A 207 20.35 -4.65 -13.91
N LEU A 208 19.82 -4.17 -12.78
CA LEU A 208 20.33 -4.52 -11.45
C LEU A 208 20.16 -6.01 -11.14
N PHE A 209 19.03 -6.59 -11.50
CA PHE A 209 18.77 -8.01 -11.31
C PHE A 209 19.78 -8.86 -12.10
N ASN A 210 19.99 -8.56 -13.39
CA ASN A 210 20.99 -9.26 -14.20
C ASN A 210 22.41 -9.10 -13.63
N LYS A 211 22.76 -7.93 -13.07
CA LYS A 211 24.09 -7.67 -12.52
C LYS A 211 24.34 -8.27 -11.14
N LEU A 212 23.36 -8.23 -10.24
CA LEU A 212 23.53 -8.61 -8.83
C LEU A 212 23.11 -10.05 -8.53
N VAL A 213 22.11 -10.56 -9.23
CA VAL A 213 21.53 -11.90 -8.97
C VAL A 213 22.03 -12.93 -9.97
N ARG A 214 22.11 -12.60 -11.27
CA ARG A 214 22.55 -13.56 -12.31
C ARG A 214 24.05 -13.62 -12.52
N ASN A 215 24.79 -12.53 -12.25
CA ASN A 215 26.23 -12.53 -12.46
C ASN A 215 26.92 -13.39 -11.41
N THR A 216 27.67 -14.39 -11.85
CA THR A 216 28.30 -15.43 -11.02
C THR A 216 29.32 -14.88 -10.01
N ASN A 217 29.80 -13.66 -10.22
CA ASN A 217 30.78 -13.02 -9.34
C ASN A 217 30.15 -12.37 -8.09
N VAL A 218 28.82 -12.24 -8.03
CA VAL A 218 28.10 -11.65 -6.89
C VAL A 218 26.93 -12.58 -6.53
N SER A 219 27.00 -13.22 -5.36
CA SER A 219 26.05 -14.27 -4.96
C SER A 219 24.80 -13.71 -4.26
N MET A 220 24.08 -12.73 -4.82
CA MET A 220 22.78 -12.35 -4.24
C MET A 220 21.70 -13.34 -4.67
N THR A 221 21.08 -14.02 -3.72
CA THR A 221 19.99 -14.98 -3.99
C THR A 221 18.71 -14.29 -4.46
N TYR A 222 18.49 -13.04 -4.05
CA TYR A 222 17.30 -12.27 -4.38
C TYR A 222 17.54 -10.76 -4.24
N LEU A 223 16.63 -9.96 -4.81
CA LEU A 223 16.63 -8.51 -4.68
C LEU A 223 15.39 -8.02 -3.94
N LEU A 224 15.59 -7.32 -2.81
CA LEU A 224 14.57 -6.53 -2.13
C LEU A 224 14.62 -5.09 -2.64
N THR A 225 13.58 -4.69 -3.35
CA THR A 225 13.52 -3.40 -4.04
C THR A 225 13.30 -2.23 -3.08
N TYR A 226 12.66 -2.46 -1.92
CA TYR A 226 12.49 -1.41 -0.92
C TYR A 226 13.81 -0.86 -0.36
N LYS A 227 14.86 -1.69 -0.28
CA LYS A 227 16.19 -1.26 0.20
C LYS A 227 16.83 -0.17 -0.66
N GLN A 228 16.27 0.07 -1.84
CA GLN A 228 16.72 1.11 -2.77
C GLN A 228 15.88 2.40 -2.63
N SER A 229 14.84 2.42 -1.79
CA SER A 229 14.02 3.61 -1.54
C SER A 229 14.75 4.65 -0.68
N GLN A 230 14.45 5.92 -0.93
CA GLN A 230 14.84 7.06 -0.10
C GLN A 230 14.08 7.13 1.24
N ASP A 231 13.09 6.25 1.48
CA ASP A 231 12.34 6.17 2.75
C ASP A 231 13.27 6.11 3.97
N HIS A 232 14.42 5.44 3.87
CA HIS A 232 15.40 5.35 4.95
C HIS A 232 16.00 6.73 5.31
N LEU A 233 16.18 7.61 4.30
CA LEU A 233 16.61 8.99 4.51
C LEU A 233 15.47 9.84 5.10
N GLU A 234 14.23 9.61 4.67
CA GLU A 234 13.06 10.28 5.24
C GLU A 234 12.86 9.92 6.72
N LEU A 235 13.06 8.66 7.08
CA LEU A 235 13.04 8.18 8.46
C LEU A 235 14.12 8.87 9.30
N PHE A 236 15.32 9.01 8.74
CA PHE A 236 16.41 9.74 9.38
C PHE A 236 16.06 11.22 9.60
N PHE A 237 15.46 11.89 8.61
CA PHE A 237 14.98 13.27 8.78
C PHE A 237 13.86 13.38 9.82
N ALA A 238 12.97 12.38 9.92
CA ALA A 238 11.96 12.33 10.96
C ALA A 238 12.60 12.24 12.35
N ALA A 239 13.62 11.39 12.54
CA ALA A 239 14.38 11.29 13.78
C ALA A 239 15.06 12.60 14.19
N ILE A 240 15.62 13.33 13.21
CA ILE A 240 16.18 14.67 13.44
C ILE A 240 15.11 15.66 13.92
N ARG A 241 13.94 15.68 13.29
CA ARG A 241 12.84 16.57 13.70
C ARG A 241 12.32 16.20 15.09
N LEU A 242 12.24 14.91 15.43
CA LEU A 242 11.84 14.44 16.75
C LEU A 242 12.82 14.84 17.85
N SER A 243 14.11 14.91 17.53
CA SER A 243 15.13 15.39 18.46
C SER A 243 14.93 16.85 18.90
N GLY A 244 14.15 17.63 18.13
CA GLY A 244 13.75 19.00 18.45
C GLY A 244 12.47 19.12 19.29
N GLY A 245 11.83 18.00 19.65
CA GLY A 245 10.57 17.97 20.39
C GLY A 245 9.46 18.71 19.65
N TRP A 246 8.98 19.82 20.21
CA TRP A 246 7.93 20.66 19.62
C TRP A 246 8.42 21.48 18.43
N ASN A 247 9.74 21.65 18.27
CA ASN A 247 10.30 22.35 17.11
C ASN A 247 10.53 21.39 15.93
N LYS A 248 9.56 21.33 15.02
CA LYS A 248 9.61 20.50 13.81
C LYS A 248 10.51 21.07 12.69
N ASN A 249 10.99 22.30 12.82
CA ASN A 249 11.80 23.01 11.82
C ASN A 249 13.14 23.45 12.45
N PRO A 250 14.11 22.53 12.61
CA PRO A 250 15.39 22.86 13.23
C PRO A 250 16.19 23.85 12.38
N THR A 251 16.92 24.76 13.04
CA THR A 251 17.94 25.60 12.37
C THR A 251 19.14 24.74 11.95
N ALA A 252 20.02 25.26 11.09
CA ALA A 252 21.21 24.53 10.65
C ALA A 252 22.09 24.03 11.83
N THR A 253 22.23 24.85 12.88
CA THR A 253 22.97 24.47 14.09
C THR A 253 22.27 23.37 14.88
N GLN A 254 20.95 23.43 15.01
CA GLN A 254 20.15 22.40 15.67
C GLN A 254 20.18 21.08 14.88
N PHE A 255 20.08 21.16 13.55
CA PHE A 255 20.24 20.02 12.65
C PHE A 255 21.61 19.37 12.85
N MET A 256 22.71 20.15 12.81
CA MET A 256 24.06 19.62 13.01
C MET A 256 24.20 18.94 14.39
N ALA A 257 23.64 19.52 15.44
CA ALA A 257 23.69 18.94 16.78
C ALA A 257 22.90 17.61 16.86
N ALA A 258 21.69 17.58 16.29
CA ALA A 258 20.86 16.37 16.22
C ALA A 258 21.51 15.29 15.36
N TYR A 259 22.08 15.67 14.22
CA TYR A 259 22.83 14.79 13.31
C TYR A 259 24.01 14.13 14.04
N LYS A 260 24.86 14.93 14.70
CA LYS A 260 25.98 14.41 15.53
C LYS A 260 25.49 13.46 16.62
N ARG A 261 24.36 13.78 17.27
CA ARG A 261 23.77 12.94 18.31
C ARG A 261 23.29 11.59 17.77
N LEU A 262 22.56 11.59 16.66
CA LEU A 262 22.08 10.35 16.03
C LEU A 262 23.22 9.47 15.52
N LEU A 263 24.33 10.07 15.07
CA LEU A 263 25.55 9.34 14.73
C LEU A 263 26.25 8.69 15.95
N LEU A 264 25.95 9.14 17.17
CA LEU A 264 26.58 8.63 18.41
C LEU A 264 25.64 7.71 19.21
N ARG A 265 24.32 7.89 19.12
CA ARG A 265 23.29 7.07 19.78
C ARG A 265 22.30 6.60 18.71
N HIS A 266 22.40 5.34 18.30
CA HIS A 266 21.84 4.86 17.03
C HIS A 266 20.49 4.13 17.10
N GLU A 267 19.83 4.05 18.25
CA GLU A 267 18.47 3.51 18.30
C GLU A 267 17.46 4.57 17.88
N VAL A 268 17.12 4.55 16.58
CA VAL A 268 16.07 5.39 16.02
C VAL A 268 14.71 4.71 16.21
N SER A 269 13.98 5.11 17.24
CA SER A 269 12.53 4.84 17.33
C SER A 269 11.78 6.03 16.72
N ALA A 270 11.15 5.84 15.56
CA ALA A 270 10.35 6.88 14.93
C ALA A 270 8.91 6.91 15.48
N SER A 271 8.40 8.11 15.73
CA SER A 271 6.98 8.39 15.97
C SER A 271 6.56 9.59 15.11
N GLY A 272 5.59 9.43 14.21
CA GLY A 272 5.15 10.46 13.26
C GLY A 272 4.47 9.88 12.01
N ASN A 273 4.41 10.65 10.90
CA ASN A 273 3.82 10.21 9.61
C ASN A 273 4.57 9.03 8.94
N CYS A 274 5.73 8.64 9.46
CA CYS A 274 6.53 7.52 9.00
C CYS A 274 6.70 6.56 10.18
N THR A 275 6.14 5.37 10.04
CA THR A 275 6.35 4.25 10.97
C THR A 275 7.64 3.52 10.57
N ALA A 276 8.45 3.12 11.56
CA ALA A 276 9.60 2.26 11.31
C ALA A 276 9.09 0.87 10.93
N LEU A 277 9.38 0.42 9.70
CA LEU A 277 8.80 -0.80 9.11
C LEU A 277 9.82 -1.95 9.01
N ASP A 278 11.07 -1.70 9.39
CA ASP A 278 12.17 -2.67 9.50
C ASP A 278 13.26 -2.12 10.45
N ALA A 279 13.99 -3.01 11.11
CA ALA A 279 15.15 -2.68 11.92
C ALA A 279 16.32 -2.28 11.01
N THR A 280 16.37 -1.02 10.63
CA THR A 280 17.45 -0.49 9.78
C THR A 280 18.70 -0.27 10.62
N ASN A 281 19.66 -1.19 10.56
CA ASN A 281 20.99 -0.99 11.13
C ASN A 281 21.74 0.04 10.29
N ILE A 282 22.02 1.21 10.86
CA ILE A 282 22.90 2.23 10.26
C ILE A 282 24.35 1.81 10.53
N LEU A 283 25.21 1.92 9.51
CA LEU A 283 26.63 1.54 9.54
C LEU A 283 27.36 2.19 10.74
N HIS A 284 27.95 1.37 11.62
CA HIS A 284 28.64 1.84 12.82
C HIS A 284 29.94 2.59 12.47
N ALA A 285 30.05 3.86 12.85
CA ALA A 285 31.31 4.62 12.75
C ALA A 285 32.26 4.35 13.94
N VAL A 286 31.77 3.78 15.04
CA VAL A 286 32.56 3.48 16.25
C VAL A 286 32.12 2.13 16.82
N LYS A 287 33.07 1.25 17.15
CA LYS A 287 32.81 0.04 17.95
C LYS A 287 32.38 0.50 19.34
N ASP A 288 31.11 0.35 19.64
CA ASP A 288 30.57 0.64 20.96
C ASP A 288 31.14 -0.39 21.95
N THR A 289 32.12 0.03 22.74
CA THR A 289 32.76 -0.81 23.78
C THR A 289 31.95 -0.83 25.07
N THR A 290 30.76 -0.20 25.10
CA THR A 290 29.95 -0.08 26.32
C THR A 290 28.83 -1.10 26.44
N ILE A 291 28.66 -2.02 25.48
CA ILE A 291 27.61 -3.07 25.53
C ILE A 291 28.03 -4.29 26.39
N ILE A 292 29.27 -4.34 26.86
CA ILE A 292 29.71 -5.40 27.78
C ILE A 292 29.61 -4.86 29.20
N ASN A 293 28.52 -5.20 29.88
CA ASN A 293 28.32 -5.32 31.33
C ASN A 293 27.01 -4.65 31.74
N HIS A 294 25.90 -5.39 31.71
CA HIS A 294 24.85 -5.39 32.74
C HIS A 294 23.82 -6.46 32.36
N VAL A 295 24.24 -7.72 32.47
CA VAL A 295 23.31 -8.84 32.65
C VAL A 295 23.03 -8.90 34.15
N ASN A 296 21.76 -8.80 34.53
CA ASN A 296 21.19 -8.85 35.89
C ASN A 296 21.06 -7.50 36.63
N ALA A 297 19.93 -6.84 36.45
CA ALA A 297 19.26 -6.07 37.51
C ALA A 297 17.76 -6.03 37.21
N ASP A 298 16.96 -6.32 38.24
CA ASP A 298 15.50 -6.39 38.24
C ASP A 298 14.84 -5.10 37.71
N ILE A 299 13.77 -5.28 36.93
CA ILE A 299 13.03 -4.21 36.25
C ILE A 299 12.20 -3.42 37.28
N ASP A 300 12.45 -2.11 37.36
CA ASP A 300 11.79 -1.18 38.27
C ASP A 300 10.33 -0.88 37.83
N VAL A 301 9.45 -0.66 38.80
CA VAL A 301 8.00 -0.42 38.60
C VAL A 301 7.74 0.92 37.88
N SER A 302 8.74 1.81 37.86
CA SER A 302 8.72 3.04 37.06
C SER A 302 8.82 2.79 35.54
N ASP A 303 9.46 1.69 35.11
CA ASP A 303 9.56 1.30 33.70
C ASP A 303 8.23 0.78 33.15
N ILE A 304 7.42 0.10 33.97
CA ILE A 304 6.10 -0.42 33.57
C ILE A 304 5.12 0.72 33.22
N THR A 305 5.20 1.86 33.91
CA THR A 305 4.35 3.02 33.61
C THR A 305 4.81 3.79 32.37
N THR A 306 6.10 3.73 32.04
CA THR A 306 6.69 4.33 30.83
C THR A 306 6.42 3.45 29.60
N ILE A 307 6.50 2.13 29.75
CA ILE A 307 6.13 1.14 28.72
C ILE A 307 4.64 1.25 28.35
N ARG A 308 3.75 1.49 29.32
CA ARG A 308 2.31 1.69 29.07
C ARG A 308 1.96 3.07 28.50
N ARG A 309 2.73 4.12 28.80
CA ARG A 309 2.50 5.49 28.26
C ARG A 309 2.99 5.69 26.84
N TYR A 310 3.98 4.90 26.40
CA TYR A 310 4.65 5.09 25.10
C TYR A 310 4.52 3.90 24.14
N ASP A 311 3.68 2.90 24.47
CA ASP A 311 3.36 1.73 23.64
C ASP A 311 4.61 1.05 23.05
N LEU A 312 5.65 0.90 23.87
CA LEU A 312 6.93 0.25 23.53
C LEU A 312 6.88 -1.29 23.67
N ASN A 313 5.69 -1.86 23.90
CA ASN A 313 5.53 -3.28 23.65
C ASN A 313 5.72 -3.48 22.14
N VAL A 314 6.79 -4.19 21.82
CA VAL A 314 6.95 -4.94 20.58
C VAL A 314 5.65 -5.69 20.31
N ARG A 315 4.74 -5.03 19.60
CA ARG A 315 4.02 -5.68 18.53
C ARG A 315 5.17 -5.99 17.55
N LEU A 316 5.64 -7.23 17.39
CA LEU A 316 4.91 -8.21 16.59
C LEU A 316 3.60 -7.60 16.12
N GLU A 317 3.67 -6.53 15.32
CA GLU A 317 2.51 -6.08 14.62
C GLU A 317 2.16 -7.30 13.78
N PRO A 318 1.02 -7.96 14.03
CA PRO A 318 0.43 -8.72 12.96
C PRO A 318 0.41 -7.72 11.80
N GLN A 319 0.82 -8.13 10.59
CA GLN A 319 0.55 -7.40 9.36
C GLN A 319 -0.62 -6.45 9.61
N GLN A 320 -0.47 -5.12 9.54
CA GLN A 320 -1.58 -4.19 9.81
C GLN A 320 -2.78 -4.58 8.93
N THR A 321 -3.61 -5.47 9.47
CA THR A 321 -4.92 -5.79 9.02
C THR A 321 -5.75 -4.73 9.72
N ASP A 322 -5.64 -3.51 9.21
CA ASP A 322 -6.51 -2.40 9.59
C ASP A 322 -7.93 -2.80 9.17
N HIS A 323 -8.68 -3.30 10.14
CA HIS A 323 -10.05 -3.76 9.99
C HIS A 323 -11.06 -2.63 10.17
N ASP A 324 -10.85 -1.51 9.49
CA ASP A 324 -11.79 -0.39 9.47
C ASP A 324 -12.79 -0.59 8.32
N TYR A 325 -13.59 -1.65 8.40
CA TYR A 325 -14.65 -1.95 7.43
C TYR A 325 -15.95 -1.17 7.68
N VAL A 326 -16.02 -0.42 8.77
CA VAL A 326 -17.27 0.15 9.28
C VAL A 326 -17.10 1.65 9.52
N ASP A 327 -17.83 2.46 8.76
CA ASP A 327 -18.22 3.80 9.19
C ASP A 327 -19.67 3.72 9.68
N ALA A 328 -20.10 4.61 10.58
CA ALA A 328 -21.43 4.57 11.17
C ALA A 328 -22.51 4.60 10.05
N PRO A 329 -23.34 3.56 9.93
CA PRO A 329 -24.05 3.30 8.68
C PRO A 329 -25.45 3.91 8.64
N ASN A 330 -25.91 4.28 7.44
CA ASN A 330 -27.28 4.76 7.20
C ASN A 330 -28.10 3.68 6.46
N PHE A 331 -28.82 2.84 7.19
CA PHE A 331 -29.48 1.63 6.65
C PHE A 331 -30.98 1.78 6.42
N ASN A 332 -31.47 1.91 5.18
CA ASN A 332 -32.92 1.76 4.93
C ASN A 332 -33.34 0.55 4.09
N TYR A 333 -32.44 -0.15 3.37
CA TYR A 333 -32.76 -1.41 2.67
C TYR A 333 -31.52 -2.32 2.55
N LEU A 334 -31.74 -3.64 2.42
CA LEU A 334 -30.70 -4.64 2.11
C LEU A 334 -30.43 -4.59 0.60
N SER A 335 -29.31 -3.99 0.20
CA SER A 335 -28.86 -3.99 -1.19
C SER A 335 -27.96 -5.20 -1.45
N SER A 336 -27.90 -5.70 -2.69
CA SER A 336 -26.96 -6.74 -3.12
C SER A 336 -25.50 -6.40 -2.76
N TYR A 337 -25.18 -5.11 -2.72
CA TYR A 337 -23.92 -4.57 -2.24
C TYR A 337 -23.64 -4.94 -0.78
N LYS A 338 -24.61 -4.73 0.13
CA LYS A 338 -24.50 -5.04 1.55
C LYS A 338 -24.35 -6.53 1.79
N GLU A 339 -25.10 -7.35 1.08
CA GLU A 339 -24.98 -8.82 1.19
C GLU A 339 -23.55 -9.28 0.88
N ALA A 340 -22.95 -8.75 -0.18
CA ALA A 340 -21.58 -9.07 -0.57
C ALA A 340 -20.54 -8.55 0.44
N ALA A 341 -20.73 -7.35 0.99
CA ALA A 341 -19.87 -6.79 2.03
C ALA A 341 -19.91 -7.62 3.32
N VAL A 342 -21.11 -8.01 3.78
CA VAL A 342 -21.30 -8.86 4.96
C VAL A 342 -20.73 -10.25 4.73
N GLY A 343 -20.89 -10.84 3.54
CA GLY A 343 -20.26 -12.11 3.19
C GLY A 343 -18.73 -12.06 3.26
N TYR A 344 -18.12 -10.96 2.82
CA TYR A 344 -16.68 -10.74 2.96
C TYR A 344 -16.22 -10.65 4.43
N ILE A 345 -17.00 -9.95 5.26
CA ILE A 345 -16.74 -9.89 6.71
C ILE A 345 -16.89 -11.27 7.36
N ALA A 346 -17.92 -12.03 6.98
CA ALA A 346 -18.15 -13.39 7.48
C ALA A 346 -16.97 -14.31 7.16
N GLY A 347 -16.43 -14.26 5.94
CA GLY A 347 -15.22 -15.00 5.57
C GLY A 347 -14.00 -14.66 6.45
N TYR A 348 -13.85 -13.38 6.80
CA TYR A 348 -12.82 -12.94 7.74
C TYR A 348 -13.06 -13.47 9.17
N VAL A 349 -14.30 -13.44 9.66
CA VAL A 349 -14.68 -13.99 10.97
C VAL A 349 -14.32 -15.48 11.03
N VAL A 350 -14.68 -16.27 10.01
CA VAL A 350 -14.30 -17.69 9.93
C VAL A 350 -12.79 -17.87 10.02
N ARG A 351 -12.01 -17.05 9.29
CA ARG A 351 -10.54 -17.10 9.33
C ARG A 351 -9.98 -16.87 10.73
N MET A 352 -10.59 -15.96 11.50
CA MET A 352 -10.17 -15.68 12.87
C MET A 352 -10.56 -16.79 13.84
N VAL A 353 -11.77 -17.33 13.71
CA VAL A 353 -12.25 -18.44 14.54
C VAL A 353 -11.41 -19.70 14.31
N LYS A 354 -11.01 -20.00 13.07
CA LYS A 354 -10.10 -21.12 12.75
C LYS A 354 -8.74 -21.06 13.45
N ARG A 355 -8.28 -19.88 13.88
CA ARG A 355 -7.03 -19.76 14.64
C ARG A 355 -7.18 -20.14 16.12
N SER A 356 -8.41 -20.16 16.61
CA SER A 356 -8.73 -20.34 18.03
C SER A 356 -9.43 -21.68 18.31
N VAL A 357 -10.07 -22.27 17.31
CA VAL A 357 -10.80 -23.54 17.42
C VAL A 357 -9.95 -24.67 16.83
N THR A 358 -9.85 -25.80 17.55
CA THR A 358 -9.08 -26.98 17.14
C THR A 358 -9.96 -28.14 16.64
N CYS A 359 -11.28 -28.09 16.87
CA CYS A 359 -12.20 -29.14 16.45
C CYS A 359 -12.48 -29.09 14.94
N GLU A 360 -12.09 -30.14 14.21
CA GLU A 360 -12.23 -30.23 12.76
C GLU A 360 -13.69 -30.16 12.29
N SER A 361 -14.62 -30.85 12.96
CA SER A 361 -16.04 -30.80 12.60
C SER A 361 -16.65 -29.40 12.77
N CYS A 362 -16.19 -28.64 13.76
CA CYS A 362 -16.61 -27.25 13.94
C CYS A 362 -16.02 -26.35 12.85
N ILE A 363 -14.74 -26.53 12.50
CA ILE A 363 -14.08 -25.81 11.42
C ILE A 363 -14.82 -26.05 10.09
N ASP A 364 -15.21 -27.29 9.84
CA ASP A 364 -15.93 -27.71 8.64
C ASP A 364 -17.34 -27.10 8.55
N ALA A 365 -18.02 -26.92 9.68
CA ALA A 365 -19.34 -26.29 9.72
C ALA A 365 -19.33 -24.78 9.45
N LEU A 366 -18.18 -24.13 9.65
CA LEU A 366 -18.02 -22.68 9.44
C LEU A 366 -17.78 -22.31 7.97
N VAL A 367 -17.41 -23.28 7.13
CA VAL A 367 -16.96 -23.07 5.75
C VAL A 367 -18.04 -23.55 4.79
N GLU A 368 -18.31 -22.77 3.74
CA GLU A 368 -19.19 -23.22 2.66
C GLU A 368 -18.46 -24.28 1.82
N LYS A 369 -19.15 -25.40 1.56
CA LYS A 369 -18.59 -26.52 0.77
C LYS A 369 -19.16 -26.55 -0.65
N ASP A 370 -20.30 -25.90 -0.89
CA ASP A 370 -20.93 -25.83 -2.21
C ASP A 370 -20.68 -24.47 -2.89
N PRO A 371 -19.89 -24.41 -3.98
CA PRO A 371 -19.63 -23.19 -4.73
C PRO A 371 -20.88 -22.54 -5.33
N ASN A 372 -21.99 -23.27 -5.53
CA ASN A 372 -23.16 -22.71 -6.20
C ASN A 372 -24.18 -22.08 -5.23
N ASN A 373 -24.00 -22.24 -3.92
CA ASN A 373 -25.11 -22.10 -2.99
C ASN A 373 -25.26 -20.70 -2.35
N THR A 374 -24.33 -19.76 -2.59
CA THR A 374 -24.28 -18.52 -1.79
C THR A 374 -23.88 -17.28 -2.60
N LYS A 375 -24.86 -16.46 -3.02
CA LYS A 375 -24.62 -15.17 -3.70
C LYS A 375 -23.81 -14.19 -2.85
N PHE A 376 -23.93 -14.25 -1.52
CA PHE A 376 -23.20 -13.37 -0.59
C PHE A 376 -21.68 -13.61 -0.58
N ASN A 377 -21.19 -14.76 -1.04
CA ASN A 377 -19.75 -15.05 -1.16
C ASN A 377 -19.15 -14.56 -2.51
N SER A 378 -19.94 -13.92 -3.37
CA SER A 378 -19.48 -13.44 -4.70
C SER A 378 -18.24 -12.54 -4.63
N LEU A 379 -18.24 -11.56 -3.73
CA LEU A 379 -17.08 -10.67 -3.52
C LEU A 379 -15.86 -11.43 -2.99
N VAL A 380 -16.06 -12.42 -2.10
CA VAL A 380 -14.98 -13.26 -1.57
C VAL A 380 -14.30 -14.01 -2.70
N ARG A 381 -15.09 -14.60 -3.62
CA ARG A 381 -14.58 -15.35 -4.77
C ARG A 381 -13.77 -14.48 -5.72
N GLN A 382 -14.27 -13.29 -6.05
CA GLN A 382 -13.55 -12.37 -6.94
C GLN A 382 -12.22 -11.92 -6.34
N LYS A 383 -12.16 -11.67 -5.03
CA LYS A 383 -10.94 -11.23 -4.33
C LYS A 383 -10.00 -12.36 -3.91
N ASN A 384 -10.34 -13.63 -4.18
CA ASN A 384 -9.60 -14.74 -3.62
C ASN A 384 -8.35 -15.08 -4.45
N HIS A 385 -7.18 -14.76 -3.90
CA HIS A 385 -5.88 -15.19 -4.44
C HIS A 385 -5.27 -16.36 -3.65
N GLY A 386 -6.11 -17.19 -3.00
CA GLY A 386 -5.70 -18.39 -2.27
C GLY A 386 -5.61 -18.23 -0.74
N GLY A 387 -6.21 -17.18 -0.18
CA GLY A 387 -6.14 -16.88 1.26
C GLY A 387 -7.45 -16.42 1.92
N LEU A 388 -8.53 -16.27 1.14
CA LEU A 388 -9.86 -15.97 1.64
C LEU A 388 -10.68 -17.25 1.83
N ILE A 389 -11.65 -17.19 2.74
CA ILE A 389 -12.49 -18.32 3.11
C ILE A 389 -13.94 -17.95 2.83
N GLU A 390 -14.66 -18.82 2.13
CA GLU A 390 -16.11 -18.71 1.96
C GLU A 390 -16.81 -19.17 3.24
N ALA A 391 -17.60 -18.27 3.82
CA ALA A 391 -18.33 -18.54 5.05
C ALA A 391 -19.62 -19.32 4.76
N SER A 392 -20.01 -20.20 5.68
CA SER A 392 -21.30 -20.89 5.60
C SER A 392 -22.47 -19.92 5.82
N ALA A 393 -23.66 -20.30 5.35
CA ALA A 393 -24.89 -19.51 5.49
C ALA A 393 -25.21 -19.14 6.95
N SER A 394 -24.92 -20.03 7.90
CA SER A 394 -25.13 -19.76 9.34
C SER A 394 -24.24 -18.62 9.85
N VAL A 395 -22.96 -18.59 9.45
CA VAL A 395 -22.04 -17.52 9.86
C VAL A 395 -22.46 -16.20 9.22
N TYR A 396 -22.86 -16.23 7.95
CA TYR A 396 -23.39 -15.05 7.27
C TYR A 396 -24.61 -14.47 7.99
N GLN A 397 -25.60 -15.30 8.36
CA GLN A 397 -26.79 -14.85 9.09
C GLN A 397 -26.46 -14.20 10.43
N ILE A 398 -25.47 -14.74 11.15
CA ILE A 398 -24.99 -14.14 12.41
C ILE A 398 -24.38 -12.75 12.14
N CYS A 399 -23.48 -12.65 11.15
CA CYS A 399 -22.86 -11.38 10.78
C CYS A 399 -23.87 -10.35 10.29
N ASP A 400 -24.88 -10.76 9.54
CA ASP A 400 -25.96 -9.89 9.07
C ASP A 400 -26.81 -9.38 10.25
N CYS A 401 -27.21 -10.27 11.17
CA CYS A 401 -27.95 -9.88 12.37
C CYS A 401 -27.16 -8.89 13.24
N LEU A 402 -25.85 -9.14 13.43
CA LEU A 402 -24.95 -8.23 14.14
C LEU A 402 -24.78 -6.89 13.44
N SER A 403 -24.66 -6.89 12.11
CA SER A 403 -24.59 -5.67 11.31
C SER A 403 -25.85 -4.81 11.49
N ASN A 404 -27.02 -5.44 11.44
CA ASN A 404 -28.31 -4.78 11.68
C ASN A 404 -28.44 -4.26 13.12
N PHE A 405 -27.97 -5.01 14.12
CA PHE A 405 -27.99 -4.61 15.53
C PHE A 405 -27.08 -3.42 15.82
N ILE A 406 -25.83 -3.43 15.35
CA ILE A 406 -24.87 -2.32 15.49
C ILE A 406 -25.44 -1.04 14.86
N SER A 407 -26.14 -1.18 13.74
CA SER A 407 -26.82 -0.08 13.07
C SER A 407 -27.95 0.53 13.90
N GLY A 408 -28.76 -0.31 14.56
CA GLY A 408 -29.79 0.14 15.49
C GLY A 408 -29.22 0.95 16.67
N LEU A 409 -28.05 0.55 17.18
CA LEU A 409 -27.35 1.30 18.24
C LEU A 409 -26.85 2.66 17.77
N GLY A 410 -26.28 2.74 16.55
CA GLY A 410 -25.82 3.98 15.94
C GLY A 410 -26.91 5.04 15.83
N ARG A 411 -28.14 4.64 15.46
CA ARG A 411 -29.32 5.51 15.43
C ARG A 411 -29.67 6.08 16.81
N SER A 412 -29.69 5.23 17.83
CA SER A 412 -30.00 5.64 19.20
C SER A 412 -28.97 6.63 19.77
N CYS A 413 -27.71 6.56 19.32
CA CYS A 413 -26.66 7.50 19.70
C CYS A 413 -26.75 8.83 18.93
N GLN A 414 -27.06 8.80 17.62
CA GLN A 414 -27.26 10.04 16.85
C GLN A 414 -28.49 10.82 17.33
N GLU A 415 -29.59 10.17 17.68
CA GLU A 415 -30.77 10.84 18.26
C GLU A 415 -30.48 11.45 19.64
N LYS A 416 -29.58 10.85 20.44
CA LYS A 416 -29.15 11.41 21.73
C LYS A 416 -28.11 12.52 21.62
N CYS A 417 -27.35 12.59 20.52
CA CYS A 417 -26.40 13.67 20.27
C CYS A 417 -27.05 15.00 19.84
N ILE A 418 -28.37 15.04 19.61
CA ILE A 418 -29.09 16.28 19.28
C ILE A 418 -29.42 17.11 20.54
N PHE A 419 -29.19 16.58 21.75
CA PHE A 419 -29.58 17.25 23.02
C PHE A 419 -28.43 17.76 23.90
N ILE A 420 -27.21 17.92 23.38
CA ILE A 420 -26.12 18.58 24.14
C ILE A 420 -25.43 19.63 23.27
N SER A 421 -26.08 20.79 23.16
CA SER A 421 -25.43 22.09 22.95
C SER A 421 -25.71 22.96 24.18
N PRO A 422 -24.65 23.53 24.76
CA PRO A 422 -24.58 24.99 24.90
C PRO A 422 -23.72 25.61 23.80
#